data_AF-A0A3D5Q3A4-F1
#
_entry.id   AF-A0A3D5Q3A4-F1
#
_cell.length_a   1.000
_cell.length_b   1.000
_cell.length_c   1.000
_cell.angle_alpha   90.00
_cell.angle_beta   90.00
_cell.angle_gamma   90.00
#
_symmetry.space_group_name_H-M   'P 1'
#
loop_
_entity.id
_entity.type
_entity.pdbx_description
1 polymer ?
#
loop_
_entity_poly.entity_id
_entity_poly.type
_entity_poly.pdbx_seq_one_letter_code
_entity_poly.pdbx_strand_id
1 'polypeptide(L)' 'MSEPQAPKIEFPCDYVVKVIGDAAPDFREFVMEVAEQHAPGIEEHRVMVRASSGGRFTSVQGTIVATG' A
#
# COMPACT_ATOMS: atom_id res chain seq x y z
N MET A 1 -33.11 14.42 11.17
CA MET A 1 -31.71 14.05 11.43
C MET A 1 -31.01 14.08 10.09
N SER A 2 -29.96 14.88 9.92
CA SER A 2 -29.23 14.91 8.65
C SER A 2 -28.53 13.58 8.43
N GLU A 3 -28.67 12.99 7.24
CA GLU A 3 -27.93 11.81 6.85
C GLU A 3 -26.42 12.12 6.88
N PRO A 4 -25.57 11.23 7.42
CA PRO A 4 -24.13 11.43 7.40
C PRO A 4 -23.66 11.42 5.95
N GLN A 5 -23.17 12.58 5.49
CA GLN A 5 -22.59 12.72 4.17
C GLN A 5 -21.34 11.84 4.09
N ALA A 6 -21.32 10.89 3.15
CA ALA A 6 -20.16 10.04 2.94
C ALA A 6 -18.92 10.91 2.68
N PRO A 7 -17.76 10.59 3.28
CA PRO A 7 -16.54 11.33 3.03
C PRO A 7 -16.22 11.29 1.53
N LYS A 8 -16.07 12.47 0.93
CA LYS A 8 -15.67 12.59 -0.47
C LYS A 8 -14.17 12.42 -0.55
N ILE A 9 -13.72 11.48 -1.38
CA ILE A 9 -12.30 11.36 -1.74
C ILE A 9 -12.08 12.27 -2.94
N GLU A 10 -11.15 13.21 -2.82
CA GLU A 10 -10.76 14.11 -3.90
C GLU A 10 -9.44 13.63 -4.48
N PHE A 11 -9.37 13.53 -5.82
CA PHE A 11 -8.18 13.11 -6.54
C PHE A 11 -7.52 14.31 -7.24
N PRO A 12 -6.18 14.32 -7.39
CA PRO A 12 -5.24 13.31 -6.93
C PRO A 12 -4.99 13.37 -5.42
N CYS A 13 -4.81 12.23 -4.75
CA CYS A 13 -4.45 12.18 -3.33
C CYS A 13 -3.46 11.07 -3.01
N ASP A 14 -2.71 11.26 -1.92
CA ASP A 14 -1.85 10.23 -1.34
C ASP A 14 -2.72 9.13 -0.72
N TYR A 15 -2.59 7.90 -1.20
CA TYR A 15 -3.35 6.75 -0.74
C TYR A 15 -2.41 5.63 -0.28
N VAL A 16 -2.60 5.19 0.96
CA VAL A 16 -1.76 4.14 1.56
C VAL A 16 -2.32 2.76 1.19
N VAL A 17 -1.50 1.98 0.50
CA VAL A 17 -1.79 0.58 0.16
C VAL A 17 -0.99 -0.32 1.08
N LYS A 18 -1.67 -1.29 1.72
CA LYS A 18 -1.04 -2.31 2.55
C LYS A 18 -1.27 -3.68 1.95
N VAL A 19 -0.18 -4.33 1.55
CA VAL A 19 -0.16 -5.68 1.02
C VAL A 19 0.32 -6.64 2.11
N ILE A 20 -0.38 -7.75 2.30
CA ILE A 20 -0.03 -8.77 3.30
C ILE A 20 0.08 -10.10 2.56
N GLY A 21 1.18 -10.81 2.77
CA GLY A 21 1.44 -12.11 2.17
C GLY A 21 2.31 -12.97 3.08
N ASP A 22 2.64 -14.17 2.61
CA ASP A 22 3.56 -15.05 3.32
C ASP A 22 4.94 -14.41 3.46
N ALA A 23 5.63 -14.72 4.56
CA ALA A 23 6.97 -14.24 4.82
C ALA A 23 7.98 -14.95 3.91
N ALA A 24 8.10 -14.46 2.67
CA ALA A 24 9.08 -14.90 1.69
C ALA A 24 10.19 -13.83 1.49
N PRO A 25 11.44 -14.24 1.20
CA PRO A 25 12.56 -13.30 1.02
C PRO A 25 12.35 -12.28 -0.11
N ASP A 26 11.65 -12.68 -1.17
CA ASP A 26 11.34 -11.93 -2.38
C ASP A 26 10.04 -11.14 -2.31
N PHE A 27 9.24 -11.31 -1.24
CA PHE A 27 7.90 -10.73 -1.14
C PHE A 27 7.89 -9.20 -1.30
N ARG A 28 8.87 -8.50 -0.68
CA ARG A 28 8.99 -7.05 -0.81
C ARG A 28 9.26 -6.64 -2.26
N GLU A 29 10.23 -7.27 -2.89
CA GLU A 29 10.65 -6.93 -4.27
C GLU A 29 9.52 -7.16 -5.26
N PHE A 30 8.83 -8.30 -5.14
CA PHE A 30 7.65 -8.60 -5.95
C PHE A 30 6.55 -7.55 -5.79
N VAL A 31 6.22 -7.15 -4.55
CA VAL A 31 5.20 -6.13 -4.31
C VAL A 31 5.60 -4.78 -4.93
N MET A 32 6.87 -4.40 -4.83
CA MET A 32 7.37 -3.16 -5.40
C MET A 32 7.36 -3.15 -6.93
N GLU A 33 7.77 -4.25 -7.56
CA GLU A 33 7.74 -4.39 -9.02
C GLU A 33 6.31 -4.24 -9.57
N VAL A 34 5.34 -4.91 -8.94
CA VAL A 34 3.93 -4.79 -9.33
C VAL A 34 3.39 -3.38 -9.05
N ALA A 35 3.74 -2.79 -7.91
CA ALA A 35 3.27 -1.45 -7.56
C ALA A 35 3.77 -0.38 -8.54
N GLU A 36 5.05 -0.43 -8.95
CA GLU A 36 5.63 0.51 -9.92
C GLU A 36 4.96 0.41 -11.30
N GLN A 37 4.55 -0.80 -11.72
CA GLN A 37 3.82 -0.98 -12.98
C GLN A 37 2.45 -0.29 -12.99
N HIS A 38 1.78 -0.21 -11.83
CA HIS A 38 0.43 0.34 -11.71
C HIS A 38 0.40 1.80 -11.23
N ALA A 39 1.40 2.22 -10.46
CA ALA A 39 1.53 3.56 -9.91
C ALA A 39 3.00 4.01 -10.03
N PRO A 40 3.43 4.46 -11.23
CA PRO A 40 4.81 4.90 -11.46
C PRO A 40 5.22 6.01 -10.50
N GLY A 41 6.40 5.88 -9.91
CA GLY A 41 6.88 6.83 -8.90
C GLY A 41 6.36 6.53 -7.49
N ILE A 42 5.97 5.28 -7.21
CA ILE A 42 5.76 4.86 -5.83
C ILE A 42 7.09 5.03 -5.09
N GLU A 43 7.12 5.94 -4.11
CA GLU A 43 8.37 6.25 -3.41
C GLU A 43 8.82 5.03 -2.61
N GLU A 44 9.85 4.31 -3.09
CA GLU A 44 10.42 3.14 -2.40
C GLU A 44 10.83 3.46 -0.95
N HIS A 45 11.18 4.72 -0.68
CA HIS A 45 11.55 5.22 0.64
C HIS A 45 10.38 5.36 1.63
N ARG A 46 9.13 5.37 1.15
CA ARG A 46 7.91 5.34 1.99
C ARG A 46 7.39 3.93 2.23
N VAL A 47 8.17 2.91 1.85
CA VAL A 47 7.76 1.52 1.97
C VAL A 47 8.14 0.97 3.34
N MET A 48 7.14 0.65 4.16
CA MET A 48 7.34 0.01 5.45
C MET A 48 7.08 -1.49 5.35
N VAL A 49 8.07 -2.28 5.75
CA VAL A 49 7.95 -3.75 5.84
C VAL A 49 7.86 -4.15 7.30
N ARG A 50 6.86 -4.97 7.63
CA ARG A 50 6.66 -5.45 8.99
C ARG A 50 6.36 -6.94 8.99
N ALA A 51 7.23 -7.71 9.65
CA ALA A 51 6.95 -9.10 9.95
C ALA A 51 5.82 -9.20 11.00
N SER A 52 4.94 -10.18 10.80
CA SER A 52 3.94 -10.55 11.79
C SER A 52 4.60 -11.18 13.03
N SER A 53 3.92 -11.10 14.17
CA SER A 53 4.41 -11.66 15.44
C SER A 53 4.68 -13.17 15.37
N GLY A 54 3.93 -13.92 14.55
CA GLY A 54 4.10 -15.35 14.36
C GLY A 54 5.07 -15.74 13.24
N GLY A 55 5.71 -14.77 12.56
CA GLY A 55 6.68 -15.02 11.50
C GLY A 55 6.12 -15.60 10.19
N ARG A 56 4.84 -15.99 10.15
CA ARG A 56 4.20 -16.56 8.95
C ARG A 56 3.95 -15.53 7.86
N PHE A 57 3.59 -14.31 8.23
CA PHE A 57 3.21 -13.26 7.29
C PHE A 57 4.12 -12.04 7.39
N THR A 58 4.24 -11.32 6.27
CA THR A 58 4.88 -10.01 6.18
C THR A 58 3.89 -9.04 5.54
N SER A 59 3.85 -7.81 6.05
CA SER A 59 3.12 -6.72 5.42
C SER A 59 4.08 -5.70 4.81
N VAL A 60 3.81 -5.31 3.57
CA VAL A 60 4.46 -4.21 2.86
C VAL A 60 3.43 -3.09 2.74
N GLN A 61 3.78 -1.90 3.19
CA GLN A 61 2.92 -0.72 3.09
C GLN A 61 3.63 0.34 2.25
N GLY A 62 2.98 0.85 1.22
CA GLY A 62 3.46 1.95 0.39
C GLY A 62 2.38 3.00 0.17
N THR A 63 2.78 4.20 -0.22
CA THR A 63 1.86 5.30 -0.55
C THR A 63 1.93 5.56 -2.04
N ILE A 64 0.77 5.51 -2.70
CA ILE A 64 0.62 5.87 -4.12
C ILE A 64 -0.08 7.23 -4.25
N VAL A 65 0.05 7.87 -5.40
CA VAL A 65 -0.83 8.99 -5.78
C VAL A 65 -2.02 8.40 -6.54
N ALA A 66 -3.16 8.29 -5.89
CA ALA A 66 -4.38 7.83 -6.53
C ALA A 66 -4.94 8.95 -7.43
N THR A 67 -5.32 8.63 -8.67
CA THR A 67 -5.80 9.61 -9.66
C THR A 67 -7.28 9.48 -10.04
N GLY A 68 -7.99 8.46 -9.53
CA GLY A 68 -9.40 8.20 -9.81
C GLY A 68 -9.64 7.20 -10.94
#